data_AF-A0A6I8M3P0-F1
#
_entry.id   AF-A0A6I8M3P0-F1
#
_cell.length_a   1.000
_cell.length_b   1.000
_cell.length_c   1.000
_cell.angle_alpha   90.00
_cell.angle_beta   90.00
_cell.angle_gamma   90.00
#
_symmetry.space_group_name_H-M   'P 1'
#
loop_
_entity.id
_entity.type
_entity.pdbx_description
1 polymer ?
#
loop_
_entity_poly.entity_id
_entity_poly.type
_entity_poly.pdbx_seq_one_letter_code
_entity_poly.pdbx_strand_id
1 'polypeptide(L)'
;MSDDLGLPPRRALPDDVRDRLRAEVRAGIGQPRRTNRVWYAAAAAVLVLAAGAVVATKTFRQQPVAGPPPAVTGGLTLDARLATAALDRCWAAVQAAGKTDRVPPREEWVPLFTEVLAADSMVAATAAGKPMFCETTETTVTLSDPAATPAYAPGTRTGLLLRSQTGLVGGVLDPAWPKASLAVTTPRGSSGNELEASPVSRQFAAFTRVGSGLARVALTDTGAGPPRQVDLPAAPAPLLAVTDRPEPADRTSPAGRALGDCLADAEEVVPDAAAYRPGPLLQDDDYQVVMGRRGDRVIVCTREPDYGRPGQTQARVYPDLAENRQTPARVLRVSTLGAREAGAPAGKARNPVPVALPASATSAAFGFAAGAEADVDVVEGMALAWLPDGIDWAPDAKVHVLARDAQGKVVYDGSLRLL
;
A
#
# COMPACT_ATOMS: atom_id res chain seq x y z
N MET A 1 49.19 -7.38 9.94
CA MET A 1 49.28 -5.91 9.73
C MET A 1 47.92 -5.50 9.21
N SER A 2 47.07 -5.00 10.09
CA SER A 2 45.69 -4.64 9.78
C SER A 2 45.46 -3.24 10.30
N ASP A 3 45.34 -2.29 9.40
CA ASP A 3 44.70 -0.98 9.62
C ASP A 3 44.69 -0.27 8.26
N ASP A 4 43.52 -0.24 7.59
CA ASP A 4 43.19 0.79 6.59
C ASP A 4 41.73 0.70 6.12
N LEU A 5 40.80 0.73 7.09
CA LEU A 5 39.44 1.21 6.82
C LEU A 5 39.44 2.65 7.31
N GLY A 6 39.65 3.61 6.40
CA GLY A 6 39.75 5.06 6.65
C GLY A 6 38.50 5.69 7.27
N LEU A 7 38.14 5.21 8.45
CA LEU A 7 37.10 5.75 9.30
C LEU A 7 37.68 6.93 10.08
N PRO A 8 36.94 8.04 10.20
CA PRO A 8 37.38 9.15 11.02
C PRO A 8 37.63 8.67 12.46
N PRO A 9 38.65 9.23 13.15
CA PRO A 9 39.03 8.81 14.49
C PRO A 9 37.81 8.86 15.41
N ARG A 10 37.54 7.75 16.10
CA ARG A 10 36.43 7.65 17.06
C ARG A 10 36.60 8.76 18.10
N ARG A 11 35.80 9.82 18.00
CA ARG A 11 35.76 10.86 19.03
C ARG A 11 35.15 10.25 20.29
N ALA A 12 35.88 10.33 21.40
CA ALA A 12 35.34 9.98 22.69
C ALA A 12 34.12 10.88 22.96
N LEU A 13 33.00 10.27 23.38
CA LEU A 13 31.86 11.04 23.84
C LEU A 13 32.26 11.89 25.05
N PRO A 14 31.85 13.17 25.08
CA PRO A 14 32.01 14.03 26.26
C PRO A 14 31.48 13.35 27.54
N ASP A 15 32.18 13.57 28.65
CA ASP A 15 31.93 12.85 29.91
C ASP A 15 30.51 13.12 30.45
N ASP A 16 29.97 14.32 30.23
CA ASP A 16 28.61 14.73 30.61
C ASP A 16 27.52 13.93 29.90
N VAL A 17 27.68 13.64 28.61
CA VAL A 17 26.75 12.82 27.82
C VAL A 17 26.77 11.37 28.33
N ARG A 18 27.97 10.87 28.63
CA ARG A 18 28.17 9.50 29.11
C ARG A 18 27.57 9.28 30.50
N ASP A 19 27.66 10.30 31.36
CA ASP A 19 27.07 10.25 32.70
C ASP A 19 25.56 10.43 32.68
N ARG A 20 25.02 11.26 31.78
CA ARG A 20 23.57 11.40 31.57
C ARG A 20 22.94 10.09 31.07
N LEU A 21 23.59 9.40 30.13
CA LEU A 21 23.13 8.09 29.65
C LEU A 21 23.16 7.02 30.75
N ARG A 22 24.18 7.02 31.62
CA ARG A 22 24.23 6.11 32.77
C ARG A 22 23.14 6.42 33.80
N ALA A 23 22.80 7.70 34.00
CA ALA A 23 21.74 8.11 34.91
C ALA A 23 20.35 7.68 34.40
N GLU A 24 20.05 7.84 33.09
CA GLU A 24 18.80 7.40 32.49
C GLU A 24 18.63 5.87 32.54
N VAL A 25 19.69 5.11 32.26
CA VAL A 25 19.64 3.64 32.32
C VAL A 25 19.41 3.15 33.77
N ARG A 26 20.01 3.79 34.77
CA ARG A 26 19.76 3.44 36.18
C ARG A 26 18.37 3.83 36.65
N ALA A 27 17.81 4.93 36.15
CA ALA A 27 16.44 5.34 36.46
C ALA A 27 15.39 4.36 35.91
N GLY A 28 15.67 3.72 34.76
CA GLY A 28 14.79 2.70 34.16
C GLY A 28 14.79 1.33 34.85
N ILE A 29 15.84 0.98 35.61
CA ILE A 29 16.00 -0.36 36.22
C ILE A 29 15.48 -0.40 37.68
N GLY A 30 15.14 0.74 38.28
CA GLY A 30 14.93 0.87 39.72
C GLY A 30 13.50 1.07 40.24
N GLN A 31 12.43 0.86 39.45
CA GLN A 31 11.07 1.01 39.97
C GLN A 31 10.49 -0.31 40.53
N PRO A 32 10.30 -0.45 41.85
CA PRO A 32 9.65 -1.63 42.43
C PRO A 32 8.15 -1.63 42.13
N ARG A 33 7.67 -2.72 41.54
CA ARG A 33 6.24 -3.04 41.39
C ARG A 33 5.60 -3.16 42.78
N ARG A 34 4.67 -2.26 43.10
CA ARG A 34 3.81 -2.36 44.29
C ARG A 34 2.96 -3.63 44.19
N THR A 35 3.18 -4.53 45.13
CA THR A 35 2.39 -5.74 45.38
C THR A 35 1.17 -5.40 46.24
N ASN A 36 -0.03 -5.57 45.72
CA ASN A 36 -1.23 -5.70 46.55
C ASN A 36 -1.80 -7.11 46.38
N ARG A 37 -1.57 -7.94 47.40
CA ARG A 37 -2.30 -9.19 47.65
C ARG A 37 -3.55 -8.85 48.45
N VAL A 38 -4.71 -9.34 48.02
CA VAL A 38 -5.85 -9.65 48.90
C VAL A 38 -6.33 -11.07 48.57
N TRP A 39 -6.60 -11.82 49.63
CA TRP A 39 -6.82 -13.28 49.68
C TRP A 39 -8.32 -13.65 49.56
N TYR A 40 -8.58 -14.69 48.75
CA TYR A 40 -9.59 -15.78 48.77
C TYR A 40 -11.05 -15.58 49.21
N ALA A 41 -11.97 -16.04 48.34
CA ALA A 41 -13.04 -16.98 48.73
C ALA A 41 -13.50 -17.80 47.50
N ALA A 42 -13.56 -19.13 47.66
CA ALA A 42 -14.01 -20.09 46.68
C ALA A 42 -15.53 -20.37 46.82
N ALA A 43 -16.20 -20.66 45.70
CA ALA A 43 -17.02 -21.87 45.48
C ALA A 43 -18.14 -21.66 44.44
N ALA A 44 -18.11 -22.53 43.43
CA ALA A 44 -19.20 -23.16 42.68
C ALA A 44 -20.48 -22.37 42.28
N ALA A 45 -20.68 -22.24 40.97
CA ALA A 45 -21.93 -22.63 40.33
C ALA A 45 -21.72 -22.97 38.85
N VAL A 46 -22.09 -24.21 38.52
CA VAL A 46 -22.19 -24.81 37.19
C VAL A 46 -23.54 -24.42 36.57
N LEU A 47 -23.59 -24.29 35.23
CA LEU A 47 -24.75 -24.05 34.34
C LEU A 47 -25.26 -22.60 34.23
N VAL A 48 -24.81 -21.85 33.20
CA VAL A 48 -25.62 -21.26 32.09
C VAL A 48 -24.65 -20.86 30.95
N LEU A 49 -24.12 -21.84 30.21
CA LEU A 49 -23.41 -21.62 28.94
C LEU A 49 -24.37 -21.85 27.78
N ALA A 50 -25.31 -20.91 27.58
CA ALA A 50 -26.12 -20.82 26.37
C ALA A 50 -26.79 -19.45 26.15
N ALA A 51 -26.94 -18.62 27.20
CA ALA A 51 -27.59 -17.30 27.09
C ALA A 51 -26.63 -16.09 27.14
N GLY A 52 -25.33 -16.31 27.38
CA GLY A 52 -24.33 -15.24 27.57
C GLY A 52 -23.89 -14.52 26.29
N ALA A 53 -24.08 -15.12 25.12
CA ALA A 53 -23.70 -14.50 23.83
C ALA A 53 -24.72 -13.44 23.36
N VAL A 54 -25.95 -13.45 23.88
CA VAL A 54 -27.01 -12.49 23.48
C VAL A 54 -27.04 -11.25 24.37
N VAL A 55 -26.54 -11.34 25.61
CA VAL A 55 -26.52 -10.16 26.52
C VAL A 55 -25.35 -9.23 26.18
N ALA A 56 -24.19 -9.76 25.78
CA ALA A 56 -23.07 -8.91 25.35
C ALA A 56 -23.37 -8.13 24.05
N THR A 57 -24.28 -8.61 23.19
CA THR A 57 -24.64 -7.91 21.94
C THR A 57 -25.75 -6.87 22.12
N LYS A 58 -26.59 -6.95 23.17
CA LYS A 58 -27.60 -5.93 23.47
C LYS A 58 -27.05 -4.73 24.25
N THR A 59 -26.06 -4.92 25.13
CA THR A 59 -25.52 -3.80 25.94
C THR A 59 -24.75 -2.78 25.09
N PHE A 60 -24.19 -3.17 23.94
CA PHE A 60 -23.60 -2.24 22.97
C PHE A 60 -24.62 -1.51 22.08
N ARG A 61 -25.90 -1.90 22.07
CA ARG A 61 -26.93 -1.31 21.19
C ARG A 61 -27.80 -0.25 21.84
N GLN A 62 -27.69 0.02 23.15
CA GLN A 62 -28.63 0.94 23.83
C GLN A 62 -28.01 1.93 24.85
N GLN A 63 -26.70 2.16 24.83
CA GLN A 63 -26.14 3.30 25.57
C GLN A 63 -25.54 4.32 24.61
N PRO A 64 -25.93 5.61 24.67
CA PRO A 64 -25.09 6.68 24.18
C PRO A 64 -23.91 6.79 25.16
N VAL A 65 -22.94 5.88 25.04
CA VAL A 65 -21.69 6.00 25.80
C VAL A 65 -20.89 7.08 25.11
N ALA A 66 -20.96 8.28 25.65
CA ALA A 66 -19.92 9.28 25.49
C ALA A 66 -18.62 8.71 26.08
N GLY A 67 -17.86 8.00 25.26
CA GLY A 67 -16.58 7.40 25.64
C GLY A 67 -15.85 6.87 24.41
N PRO A 68 -14.53 7.10 24.29
CA PRO A 68 -13.76 6.58 23.16
C PRO A 68 -13.77 5.04 23.16
N PRO A 69 -13.77 4.39 21.98
CA PRO A 69 -13.68 2.94 21.88
C PRO A 69 -12.42 2.43 22.61
N PRO A 70 -12.46 1.21 23.19
CA PRO A 70 -11.28 0.65 23.85
C PRO A 70 -10.12 0.58 22.86
N ALA A 71 -9.00 1.20 23.22
CA ALA A 71 -7.78 1.16 22.42
C ALA A 71 -7.34 -0.30 22.28
N VAL A 72 -7.20 -0.77 21.04
CA VAL A 72 -6.53 -2.04 20.76
C VAL A 72 -5.06 -1.82 21.12
N THR A 73 -4.52 -2.62 22.04
CA THR A 73 -3.08 -2.68 22.28
C THR A 73 -2.41 -3.39 21.10
N GLY A 74 -1.72 -2.62 20.26
CA GLY A 74 -1.20 -3.01 18.94
C GLY A 74 -1.63 -1.93 17.95
N GLY A 75 -0.75 -1.45 17.08
CA GLY A 75 -0.97 -0.31 16.16
C GLY A 75 -2.23 -0.38 15.28
N LEU A 76 -2.93 -1.51 15.23
CA LEU A 76 -4.28 -1.65 14.66
C LEU A 76 -5.28 -0.64 15.25
N THR A 77 -5.93 0.11 14.36
CA THR A 77 -6.98 1.07 14.74
C THR A 77 -8.30 0.73 14.05
N LEU A 78 -9.41 1.21 14.61
CA LEU A 78 -10.74 1.06 14.03
C LEU A 78 -11.36 2.44 13.79
N ASP A 79 -11.41 2.86 12.53
CA ASP A 79 -12.26 3.96 12.10
C ASP A 79 -13.70 3.44 11.92
N ALA A 80 -14.57 3.76 12.88
CA ALA A 80 -15.96 3.30 12.86
C ALA A 80 -16.75 3.81 11.64
N ARG A 81 -16.47 5.02 11.16
CA ARG A 81 -17.20 5.60 10.03
C ARG A 81 -16.80 4.91 8.73
N LEU A 82 -15.50 4.73 8.52
CA LEU A 82 -14.96 3.97 7.40
C LEU A 82 -15.46 2.53 7.43
N ALA A 83 -15.38 1.88 8.60
CA ALA A 83 -15.81 0.49 8.77
C ALA A 83 -17.28 0.30 8.42
N THR A 84 -18.17 1.16 8.91
CA THR A 84 -19.59 1.11 8.57
C THR A 84 -19.81 1.31 7.08
N ALA A 85 -19.23 2.36 6.48
CA ALA A 85 -19.42 2.67 5.06
C ALA A 85 -18.92 1.56 4.13
N ALA A 86 -17.74 0.98 4.41
CA ALA A 86 -17.17 -0.10 3.63
C ALA A 86 -17.97 -1.40 3.79
N LEU A 87 -18.34 -1.79 5.01
CA LEU A 87 -19.14 -3.01 5.23
C LEU A 87 -20.54 -2.91 4.63
N ASP A 88 -21.18 -1.73 4.67
CA ASP A 88 -22.47 -1.50 4.03
C ASP A 88 -22.36 -1.63 2.50
N ARG A 89 -21.27 -1.12 1.91
CA ARG A 89 -20.97 -1.28 0.49
C ARG A 89 -20.70 -2.75 0.11
N CYS A 90 -19.95 -3.48 0.93
CA CYS A 90 -19.74 -4.91 0.76
C CYS A 90 -21.06 -5.70 0.82
N TRP A 91 -21.95 -5.35 1.75
CA TRP A 91 -23.27 -5.97 1.82
C TRP A 91 -24.14 -5.65 0.60
N ALA A 92 -24.16 -4.39 0.14
CA ALA A 92 -24.86 -4.02 -1.09
C ALA A 92 -24.33 -4.81 -2.31
N ALA A 93 -23.01 -5.02 -2.40
CA ALA A 93 -22.40 -5.84 -3.45
C ALA A 93 -22.83 -7.32 -3.36
N VAL A 94 -22.93 -7.87 -2.14
CA VAL A 94 -23.48 -9.23 -1.92
C VAL A 94 -24.92 -9.33 -2.39
N GLN A 95 -25.76 -8.34 -2.05
CA GLN A 95 -27.16 -8.28 -2.48
C GLN A 95 -27.28 -8.21 -3.99
N ALA A 96 -26.53 -7.31 -4.63
CA ALA A 96 -26.52 -7.17 -6.09
C ALA A 96 -26.03 -8.44 -6.81
N ALA A 97 -25.10 -9.18 -6.19
CA ALA A 97 -24.60 -10.45 -6.71
C ALA A 97 -25.53 -11.65 -6.42
N GLY A 98 -26.63 -11.45 -5.67
CA GLY A 98 -27.56 -12.52 -5.30
C GLY A 98 -26.94 -13.57 -4.36
N LYS A 99 -26.00 -13.18 -3.49
CA LYS A 99 -25.24 -14.08 -2.59
C LYS A 99 -25.60 -13.96 -1.12
N THR A 100 -26.77 -13.41 -0.80
CA THR A 100 -27.20 -13.14 0.59
C THR A 100 -27.37 -14.40 1.44
N ASP A 101 -27.61 -15.55 0.82
CA ASP A 101 -27.71 -16.87 1.45
C ASP A 101 -26.34 -17.43 1.87
N ARG A 102 -25.24 -16.89 1.33
CA ARG A 102 -23.87 -17.34 1.60
C ARG A 102 -23.18 -16.64 2.76
N VAL A 103 -23.79 -15.58 3.29
CA VAL A 103 -23.22 -14.78 4.38
C VAL A 103 -24.26 -14.54 5.47
N PRO A 104 -23.84 -14.42 6.74
CA PRO A 104 -24.72 -13.93 7.79
C PRO A 104 -25.30 -12.55 7.45
N PRO A 105 -26.47 -12.19 8.00
CA PRO A 105 -27.07 -10.90 7.73
C PRO A 105 -26.18 -9.77 8.25
N ARG A 106 -26.27 -8.59 7.62
CA ARG A 106 -25.37 -7.44 7.85
C ARG A 106 -25.25 -7.03 9.32
N GLU A 107 -26.31 -7.16 10.09
CA GLU A 107 -26.36 -6.84 11.53
C GLU A 107 -25.51 -7.76 12.41
N GLU A 108 -25.05 -8.89 11.90
CA GLU A 108 -24.12 -9.81 12.56
C GLU A 108 -22.65 -9.54 12.20
N TRP A 109 -22.39 -8.54 11.35
CA TRP A 109 -21.04 -8.19 10.94
C TRP A 109 -20.43 -7.21 11.94
N VAL A 110 -19.40 -7.67 12.66
CA VAL A 110 -18.70 -6.90 13.70
C VAL A 110 -17.33 -6.48 13.18
N PRO A 111 -17.08 -5.19 12.93
CA PRO A 111 -15.76 -4.71 12.51
C PRO A 111 -14.76 -4.83 13.66
N LEU A 112 -13.50 -5.11 13.32
CA LEU A 112 -12.41 -5.26 14.30
C LEU A 112 -11.36 -4.18 14.15
N PHE A 113 -10.88 -3.95 12.93
CA PHE A 113 -9.91 -2.90 12.61
C PHE A 113 -10.03 -2.50 11.14
N THR A 114 -9.48 -1.35 10.83
CA THR A 114 -9.41 -0.78 9.48
C THR A 114 -7.97 -0.49 9.11
N GLU A 115 -7.63 -0.71 7.84
CA GLU A 115 -6.38 -0.26 7.24
C GLU A 115 -6.68 0.56 6.00
N VAL A 116 -5.90 1.60 5.76
CA VAL A 116 -6.01 2.45 4.58
C VAL A 116 -4.63 2.61 3.96
N LEU A 117 -4.52 2.30 2.68
CA LEU A 117 -3.34 2.60 1.89
C LEU A 117 -3.74 3.35 0.63
N ALA A 118 -3.41 4.63 0.59
CA ALA A 118 -3.77 5.54 -0.48
C ALA A 118 -5.29 5.56 -0.74
N ALA A 119 -5.75 4.95 -1.83
CA ALA A 119 -7.17 4.89 -2.22
C ALA A 119 -7.78 3.49 -2.05
N ASP A 120 -7.06 2.61 -1.36
CA ASP A 120 -7.55 1.31 -0.94
C ASP A 120 -7.86 1.34 0.55
N SER A 121 -8.97 0.74 0.92
CA SER A 121 -9.40 0.64 2.31
C SER A 121 -9.86 -0.78 2.59
N MET A 122 -9.49 -1.28 3.76
CA MET A 122 -9.79 -2.63 4.18
C MET A 122 -10.38 -2.60 5.57
N VAL A 123 -11.42 -3.40 5.77
CA VAL A 123 -12.04 -3.68 7.07
C VAL A 123 -11.92 -5.16 7.34
N ALA A 124 -11.22 -5.50 8.43
CA ALA A 124 -11.29 -6.83 9.00
C ALA A 124 -12.50 -6.88 9.94
N ALA A 125 -13.34 -7.88 9.76
CA ALA A 125 -14.56 -8.05 10.53
C ALA A 125 -14.77 -9.52 10.92
N THR A 126 -15.83 -9.78 11.68
CA THR A 126 -16.39 -11.12 11.81
C THR A 126 -17.84 -11.11 11.37
N ALA A 127 -18.29 -12.16 10.70
CA ALA A 127 -19.69 -12.41 10.44
C ALA A 127 -20.11 -13.71 11.14
N ALA A 128 -21.05 -13.62 12.07
CA ALA A 128 -21.42 -14.73 12.96
C ALA A 128 -20.19 -15.37 13.66
N GLY A 129 -19.22 -14.54 14.06
CA GLY A 129 -17.97 -14.97 14.71
C GLY A 129 -16.90 -15.56 13.78
N LYS A 130 -17.15 -15.68 12.47
CA LYS A 130 -16.17 -16.14 11.49
C LYS A 130 -15.39 -14.96 10.88
N PRO A 131 -14.06 -15.07 10.70
CA PRO A 131 -13.24 -14.00 10.13
C PRO A 131 -13.65 -13.65 8.70
N MET A 132 -13.61 -12.37 8.35
CA MET A 132 -13.84 -11.88 7.00
C MET A 132 -13.14 -10.54 6.75
N PHE A 133 -12.85 -10.26 5.49
CA PHE A 133 -12.21 -9.05 5.02
C PHE A 133 -13.07 -8.42 3.92
N CYS A 134 -13.37 -7.13 4.09
CA CYS A 134 -14.03 -6.29 3.11
C CYS A 134 -13.01 -5.26 2.63
N GLU A 135 -12.63 -5.33 1.37
CA GLU A 135 -11.78 -4.35 0.71
C GLU A 135 -12.65 -3.49 -0.21
N THR A 136 -12.45 -2.18 -0.14
CA THR A 136 -13.13 -1.24 -1.01
C THR A 136 -12.15 -0.20 -1.52
N THR A 137 -12.16 0.01 -2.83
CA THR A 137 -11.52 1.15 -3.49
C THR A 137 -12.58 2.17 -3.86
N GLU A 138 -12.30 3.15 -4.72
CA GLU A 138 -13.38 4.02 -5.19
C GLU A 138 -14.32 3.30 -6.18
N THR A 139 -13.83 2.36 -7.00
CA THR A 139 -14.64 1.69 -8.05
C THR A 139 -14.97 0.22 -7.79
N THR A 140 -14.28 -0.42 -6.86
CA THR A 140 -14.39 -1.88 -6.63
C THR A 140 -14.66 -2.24 -5.18
N VAL A 141 -15.17 -3.47 -5.03
CA VAL A 141 -15.44 -4.13 -3.78
C VAL A 141 -14.96 -5.58 -3.88
N THR A 142 -14.13 -6.00 -2.92
CA THR A 142 -13.73 -7.41 -2.75
C THR A 142 -14.14 -7.87 -1.36
N LEU A 143 -14.80 -9.02 -1.28
CA LEU A 143 -15.23 -9.61 0.00
C LEU A 143 -14.73 -11.05 0.10
N SER A 144 -13.99 -11.38 1.15
CA SER A 144 -13.63 -12.77 1.44
C SER A 144 -14.87 -13.58 1.83
N ASP A 145 -14.90 -14.88 1.52
CA ASP A 145 -15.98 -15.75 1.98
C ASP A 145 -15.81 -16.13 3.47
N PRO A 146 -16.70 -15.69 4.39
CA PRO A 146 -16.59 -16.07 5.81
C PRO A 146 -16.80 -17.56 6.06
N ALA A 147 -17.36 -18.31 5.10
CA ALA A 147 -17.52 -19.76 5.18
C ALA A 147 -16.34 -20.53 4.57
N ALA A 148 -15.40 -19.86 3.88
CA ALA A 148 -14.22 -20.52 3.36
C ALA A 148 -13.26 -20.93 4.48
N THR A 149 -12.68 -22.12 4.34
CA THR A 149 -11.58 -22.56 5.21
C THR A 149 -10.34 -21.74 4.86
N PRO A 150 -9.65 -21.11 5.84
CA PRO A 150 -8.37 -20.46 5.58
C PRO A 150 -7.38 -21.44 4.94
N ALA A 151 -6.62 -20.95 3.97
CA ALA A 151 -5.55 -21.72 3.33
C ALA A 151 -4.34 -21.78 4.27
N TYR A 152 -4.33 -22.78 5.16
CA TYR A 152 -3.34 -22.89 6.23
C TYR A 152 -1.96 -23.31 5.71
N ALA A 153 -0.93 -22.60 6.18
CA ALA A 153 0.46 -23.00 6.02
C ALA A 153 0.72 -24.35 6.71
N PRO A 154 1.45 -25.29 6.06
CA PRO A 154 1.71 -26.62 6.61
C PRO A 154 2.26 -26.58 8.05
N GLY A 155 1.62 -27.32 8.95
CA GLY A 155 2.05 -27.43 10.35
C GLY A 155 1.82 -26.17 11.20
N THR A 156 0.98 -25.24 10.75
CA THR A 156 0.62 -24.02 11.50
C THR A 156 -0.88 -23.78 11.48
N ARG A 157 -1.38 -22.94 12.38
CA ARG A 157 -2.74 -22.38 12.32
C ARG A 157 -2.78 -21.02 11.62
N THR A 158 -1.72 -20.66 10.89
CA THR A 158 -1.71 -19.44 10.11
C THR A 158 -2.25 -19.74 8.72
N GLY A 159 -3.25 -18.99 8.27
CA GLY A 159 -3.84 -19.22 6.95
C GLY A 159 -4.37 -17.95 6.30
N LEU A 160 -4.38 -17.94 4.96
CA LEU A 160 -4.92 -16.83 4.18
C LEU A 160 -6.40 -17.02 3.89
N LEU A 161 -7.14 -15.92 3.88
CA LEU A 161 -8.57 -15.86 3.54
C LEU A 161 -8.85 -14.91 2.38
N LEU A 162 -7.98 -13.93 2.16
CA LEU A 162 -8.11 -12.99 1.06
C LEU A 162 -6.75 -12.71 0.45
N ARG A 163 -6.71 -12.72 -0.89
CA ARG A 163 -5.68 -12.05 -1.67
C ARG A 163 -6.37 -11.28 -2.80
N SER A 164 -6.36 -9.96 -2.74
CA SER A 164 -7.07 -9.12 -3.70
C SER A 164 -6.24 -8.82 -4.96
N GLN A 165 -6.88 -8.16 -5.93
CA GLN A 165 -6.21 -7.68 -7.13
C GLN A 165 -5.30 -6.46 -6.87
N THR A 166 -5.54 -5.69 -5.81
CA THR A 166 -4.70 -4.55 -5.39
C THR A 166 -3.56 -4.99 -4.47
N GLY A 167 -3.41 -6.29 -4.24
CA GLY A 167 -2.32 -6.85 -3.45
C GLY A 167 -2.56 -6.81 -1.94
N LEU A 168 -3.79 -6.62 -1.48
CA LEU A 168 -4.15 -6.87 -0.08
C LEU A 168 -4.04 -8.37 0.21
N VAL A 169 -3.41 -8.71 1.32
CA VAL A 169 -3.39 -10.07 1.88
C VAL A 169 -4.06 -10.02 3.25
N GLY A 170 -5.09 -10.82 3.44
CA GLY A 170 -5.82 -10.96 4.70
C GLY A 170 -5.86 -12.41 5.17
N GLY A 171 -5.68 -12.64 6.47
CA GLY A 171 -5.62 -13.99 7.03
C GLY A 171 -5.74 -14.03 8.55
N VAL A 172 -5.53 -15.21 9.12
CA VAL A 172 -5.51 -15.45 10.58
C VAL A 172 -4.11 -15.93 10.96
N LEU A 173 -3.49 -15.31 11.97
CA LEU A 173 -2.12 -15.60 12.43
C LEU A 173 -2.11 -16.56 13.62
N ASP A 174 -1.39 -17.67 13.52
CA ASP A 174 -1.20 -18.60 14.64
C ASP A 174 -0.54 -17.86 15.84
N PRO A 175 -1.11 -17.92 17.06
CA PRO A 175 -0.52 -17.34 18.25
C PRO A 175 0.92 -17.76 18.55
N ALA A 176 1.39 -18.88 17.97
CA ALA A 176 2.78 -19.31 18.05
C ALA A 176 3.79 -18.39 17.32
N TRP A 177 3.31 -17.40 16.55
CA TRP A 177 4.11 -16.37 15.88
C TRP A 177 3.99 -15.04 16.63
N PRO A 178 4.81 -14.79 17.67
CA PRO A 178 4.73 -13.56 18.45
C PRO A 178 5.21 -12.34 17.66
N LYS A 179 6.08 -12.53 16.67
CA LYS A 179 6.53 -11.52 15.71
C LYS A 179 6.61 -12.14 14.33
N ALA A 180 5.68 -11.76 13.47
CA ALA A 180 5.60 -12.28 12.11
C ALA A 180 5.86 -11.15 11.11
N SER A 181 6.54 -11.46 10.02
CA SER A 181 6.63 -10.60 8.85
C SER A 181 6.08 -11.34 7.64
N LEU A 182 5.30 -10.66 6.82
CA LEU A 182 4.83 -11.16 5.54
C LEU A 182 5.89 -10.87 4.48
N ALA A 183 6.61 -11.90 4.07
CA ALA A 183 7.54 -11.84 2.96
C ALA A 183 6.80 -12.04 1.64
N VAL A 184 7.07 -11.17 0.67
CA VAL A 184 6.52 -11.20 -0.68
C VAL A 184 7.69 -11.30 -1.63
N THR A 185 7.75 -12.38 -2.40
CA THR A 185 8.83 -12.62 -3.38
C THR A 185 8.25 -12.63 -4.78
N THR A 186 8.87 -11.86 -5.66
CA THR A 186 8.57 -11.75 -7.08
C THR A 186 9.82 -12.10 -7.90
N PRO A 187 9.73 -12.20 -9.24
CA PRO A 187 10.91 -12.39 -10.07
C PRO A 187 11.96 -11.28 -9.93
N ARG A 188 11.58 -10.09 -9.44
CA ARG A 188 12.45 -8.91 -9.35
C ARG A 188 13.02 -8.66 -7.96
N GLY A 189 12.49 -9.30 -6.93
CA GLY A 189 13.03 -9.16 -5.58
C GLY A 189 12.11 -9.69 -4.50
N SER A 190 12.47 -9.41 -3.26
CA SER A 190 11.64 -9.69 -2.10
C SER A 190 11.44 -8.44 -1.25
N SER A 191 10.26 -8.33 -0.67
CA SER A 191 9.92 -7.32 0.33
C SER A 191 9.28 -7.99 1.54
N GLY A 192 9.23 -7.29 2.67
CA GLY A 192 8.67 -7.79 3.91
C GLY A 192 7.89 -6.71 4.64
N ASN A 193 6.74 -7.06 5.21
CA ASN A 193 5.95 -6.18 6.08
C ASN A 193 5.78 -6.85 7.44
N GLU A 194 6.15 -6.17 8.53
CA GLU A 194 5.80 -6.67 9.86
C GLU A 194 4.28 -6.76 9.99
N LEU A 195 3.79 -7.85 10.58
CA LEU A 195 2.37 -8.11 10.73
C LEU A 195 1.93 -7.82 12.15
N GLU A 196 0.86 -7.03 12.24
CA GLU A 196 0.05 -6.95 13.43
C GLU A 196 -1.21 -7.80 13.27
N ALA A 197 -1.62 -8.46 14.35
CA ALA A 197 -2.81 -9.29 14.36
C ALA A 197 -3.74 -8.87 15.51
N SER A 198 -5.04 -8.87 15.23
CA SER A 198 -6.09 -8.62 16.22
C SER A 198 -5.88 -9.52 17.44
N PRO A 199 -5.82 -8.98 18.67
CA PRO A 199 -5.65 -9.79 19.87
C PRO A 199 -6.83 -10.73 20.13
N VAL A 200 -8.00 -10.43 19.56
CA VAL A 200 -9.25 -11.19 19.76
C VAL A 200 -9.40 -12.29 18.71
N SER A 201 -9.31 -11.92 17.43
CA SER A 201 -9.60 -12.85 16.31
C SER A 201 -8.37 -13.41 15.64
N ARG A 202 -7.18 -12.88 15.98
CA ARG A 202 -5.91 -13.16 15.31
C ARG A 202 -5.90 -12.81 13.82
N GLN A 203 -6.90 -12.08 13.32
CA GLN A 203 -6.92 -11.58 11.95
C GLN A 203 -5.79 -10.56 11.74
N PHE A 204 -5.10 -10.65 10.61
CA PHE A 204 -4.11 -9.69 10.15
C PHE A 204 -4.43 -9.27 8.72
N ALA A 205 -3.91 -8.12 8.31
CA ALA A 205 -3.96 -7.67 6.93
C ALA A 205 -2.67 -6.93 6.57
N ALA A 206 -2.25 -7.01 5.31
CA ALA A 206 -1.13 -6.25 4.79
C ALA A 206 -1.33 -5.91 3.32
N PHE A 207 -0.99 -4.68 2.93
CA PHE A 207 -0.95 -4.28 1.53
C PHE A 207 0.43 -4.56 0.94
N THR A 208 0.51 -5.55 0.07
CA THR A 208 1.76 -5.92 -0.62
C THR A 208 2.01 -5.10 -1.87
N ARG A 209 0.93 -4.52 -2.44
CA ARG A 209 0.89 -3.88 -3.77
C ARG A 209 1.43 -4.75 -4.90
N VAL A 210 1.51 -6.07 -4.73
CA VAL A 210 1.89 -6.98 -5.82
C VAL A 210 0.67 -7.76 -6.25
N GLY A 211 0.45 -7.84 -7.57
CA GLY A 211 -0.65 -8.60 -8.16
C GLY A 211 -0.73 -10.04 -7.66
N SER A 212 -1.95 -10.56 -7.52
CA SER A 212 -2.20 -11.85 -6.86
C SER A 212 -1.59 -13.07 -7.57
N GLY A 213 -1.28 -12.96 -8.86
CA GLY A 213 -0.64 -14.02 -9.65
C GLY A 213 0.89 -13.96 -9.72
N LEU A 214 1.52 -12.87 -9.26
CA LEU A 214 2.94 -12.59 -9.54
C LEU A 214 3.87 -12.83 -8.35
N ALA A 215 3.31 -12.96 -7.14
CA ALA A 215 4.09 -13.09 -5.92
C ALA A 215 3.87 -14.42 -5.20
N ARG A 216 4.97 -15.00 -4.71
CA ARG A 216 4.95 -15.98 -3.62
C ARG A 216 4.87 -15.21 -2.29
N VAL A 217 4.02 -15.69 -1.39
CA VAL A 217 3.84 -15.10 -0.07
C VAL A 217 4.29 -16.10 0.98
N ALA A 218 5.08 -15.63 1.94
CA ALA A 218 5.58 -16.44 3.04
C ALA A 218 5.52 -15.65 4.36
N LEU A 219 5.54 -16.37 5.47
CA LEU A 219 5.75 -15.79 6.78
C LEU A 219 7.16 -16.02 7.25
N THR A 220 7.75 -14.99 7.80
CA THR A 220 9.07 -15.01 8.41
C THR A 220 8.95 -14.69 9.89
N ASP A 221 9.54 -15.52 10.73
CA ASP A 221 9.66 -15.26 12.16
C ASP A 221 10.80 -14.26 12.35
N THR A 222 10.46 -13.11 12.93
CA THR A 222 11.40 -12.02 13.20
C THR A 222 11.76 -11.91 14.68
N GLY A 223 11.43 -12.95 15.46
CA GLY A 223 11.85 -13.11 16.85
C GLY A 223 13.34 -13.36 17.03
N ALA A 224 13.77 -13.51 18.28
CA ALA A 224 15.18 -13.73 18.65
C ALA A 224 15.71 -15.15 18.33
N GLY A 225 14.90 -15.99 17.67
CA GLY A 225 15.26 -17.36 17.29
C GLY A 225 15.90 -17.46 15.91
N PRO A 226 16.31 -18.67 15.47
CA PRO A 226 16.73 -18.89 14.10
C PRO A 226 15.57 -18.52 13.14
N PRO A 227 15.86 -17.85 12.02
CA PRO A 227 14.83 -17.40 11.09
C PRO A 227 14.05 -18.61 10.57
N ARG A 228 12.75 -18.60 10.81
CA ARG A 228 11.81 -19.60 10.30
C ARG A 228 10.99 -18.94 9.21
N GLN A 229 11.03 -19.52 8.01
CA GLN A 229 10.17 -19.12 6.91
C GLN A 229 9.19 -20.25 6.58
N VAL A 230 7.92 -19.91 6.38
CA VAL A 230 6.88 -20.86 5.96
C VAL A 230 6.08 -20.26 4.82
N ASP A 231 5.95 -21.00 3.73
CA ASP A 231 5.15 -20.57 2.60
C ASP A 231 3.66 -20.61 2.92
N LEU A 232 2.98 -19.55 2.50
CA LEU A 232 1.53 -19.46 2.58
C LEU A 232 0.95 -20.00 1.27
N PRO A 233 0.02 -20.97 1.33
CA PRO A 233 -0.70 -21.41 0.14
C PRO A 233 -1.56 -20.28 -0.44
N ALA A 234 -2.03 -20.47 -1.67
CA ALA A 234 -2.97 -19.53 -2.29
C ALA A 234 -4.23 -19.39 -1.44
N ALA A 235 -4.67 -18.15 -1.21
CA ALA A 235 -5.93 -17.87 -0.53
C ALA A 235 -7.11 -18.48 -1.30
N PRO A 236 -8.20 -18.88 -0.63
CA PRO A 236 -9.44 -19.23 -1.33
C PRO A 236 -9.92 -18.06 -2.19
N ALA A 237 -10.69 -18.37 -3.24
CA ALA A 237 -11.32 -17.33 -4.05
C ALA A 237 -12.23 -16.45 -3.16
N PRO A 238 -12.25 -15.12 -3.37
CA PRO A 238 -13.16 -14.26 -2.63
C PRO A 238 -14.61 -14.64 -2.94
N LEU A 239 -15.52 -14.34 -2.01
CA LEU A 239 -16.96 -14.51 -2.24
C LEU A 239 -17.40 -13.70 -3.46
N LEU A 240 -16.89 -12.47 -3.57
CA LEU A 240 -17.05 -11.60 -4.73
C LEU A 240 -15.87 -10.64 -4.87
N ALA A 241 -15.60 -10.25 -6.10
CA ALA A 241 -14.72 -9.16 -6.50
C ALA A 241 -15.40 -8.47 -7.68
N VAL A 242 -15.93 -7.26 -7.47
CA VAL A 242 -16.79 -6.59 -8.46
C VAL A 242 -16.40 -5.12 -8.61
N THR A 243 -16.61 -4.58 -9.81
CA THR A 243 -16.60 -3.14 -10.07
C THR A 243 -18.05 -2.64 -9.91
N ASP A 244 -18.35 -2.01 -8.78
CA ASP A 244 -19.69 -1.52 -8.46
C ASP A 244 -19.89 -0.03 -8.80
N ARG A 245 -18.79 0.69 -9.10
CA ARG A 245 -18.83 2.08 -9.58
C ARG A 245 -17.87 2.26 -10.76
N PRO A 246 -18.18 1.71 -11.94
CA PRO A 246 -17.29 1.79 -13.08
C PRO A 246 -17.09 3.23 -13.52
N GLU A 247 -15.84 3.57 -13.84
CA GLU A 247 -15.46 4.87 -14.39
C GLU A 247 -14.83 4.64 -15.76
N PRO A 248 -15.43 5.16 -16.85
CA PRO A 248 -14.91 4.92 -18.19
C PRO A 248 -13.57 5.64 -18.38
N ALA A 249 -12.60 4.92 -18.90
CA ALA A 249 -11.32 5.47 -19.34
C ALA A 249 -11.06 5.06 -20.78
N ASP A 250 -10.41 5.94 -21.54
CA ASP A 250 -10.01 5.62 -22.91
C ASP A 250 -8.95 4.50 -22.91
N ARG A 251 -9.24 3.46 -23.68
CA ARG A 251 -8.37 2.30 -23.95
C ARG A 251 -8.17 2.06 -25.44
N THR A 252 -8.57 3.04 -26.26
CA THR A 252 -8.61 2.94 -27.71
C THR A 252 -7.64 3.90 -28.40
N SER A 253 -7.26 5.02 -27.78
CA SER A 253 -6.12 5.81 -28.27
C SER A 253 -4.79 5.08 -28.05
N PRO A 254 -3.70 5.49 -28.72
CA PRO A 254 -2.36 4.98 -28.43
C PRO A 254 -1.98 5.11 -26.95
N ALA A 255 -2.22 6.28 -26.34
CA ALA A 255 -1.95 6.49 -24.90
C ALA A 255 -2.87 5.63 -24.01
N GLY A 256 -4.14 5.48 -24.37
CA GLY A 256 -5.10 4.63 -23.67
C GLY A 256 -4.71 3.16 -23.66
N ARG A 257 -4.27 2.62 -24.82
CA ARG A 257 -3.74 1.26 -24.92
C ARG A 257 -2.44 1.11 -24.13
N ALA A 258 -1.48 2.02 -24.33
CA ALA A 258 -0.20 1.97 -23.63
C ALA A 258 -0.39 1.97 -22.10
N LEU A 259 -1.28 2.81 -21.56
CA LEU A 259 -1.58 2.83 -20.13
C LEU A 259 -2.28 1.54 -19.67
N GLY A 260 -3.28 1.07 -20.42
CA GLY A 260 -4.01 -0.16 -20.10
C GLY A 260 -3.09 -1.39 -20.06
N ASP A 261 -2.28 -1.57 -21.11
CA ASP A 261 -1.35 -2.69 -21.23
C ASP A 261 -0.26 -2.61 -20.15
N CYS A 262 0.29 -1.42 -19.91
CA CYS A 262 1.31 -1.23 -18.88
C CYS A 262 0.77 -1.54 -17.47
N LEU A 263 -0.44 -1.09 -17.13
CA LEU A 263 -1.06 -1.37 -15.83
C LEU A 263 -1.42 -2.86 -15.65
N ALA A 264 -1.77 -3.56 -16.75
CA ALA A 264 -2.04 -4.99 -16.71
C ALA A 264 -0.77 -5.83 -16.52
N ASP A 265 0.35 -5.40 -17.13
CA ASP A 265 1.64 -6.09 -17.09
C ASP A 265 2.51 -5.67 -15.88
N ALA A 266 2.15 -4.58 -15.19
CA ALA A 266 2.90 -4.07 -14.05
C ALA A 266 2.88 -5.05 -12.87
N GLU A 267 4.04 -5.22 -12.23
CA GLU A 267 4.16 -6.05 -11.04
C GLU A 267 3.56 -5.38 -9.80
N GLU A 268 3.84 -4.08 -9.64
CA GLU A 268 3.15 -3.26 -8.66
C GLU A 268 1.75 -2.93 -9.18
N VAL A 269 0.74 -3.11 -8.34
CA VAL A 269 -0.66 -2.84 -8.67
C VAL A 269 -1.13 -1.57 -8.01
N VAL A 270 -1.96 -0.81 -8.73
CA VAL A 270 -2.60 0.41 -8.22
C VAL A 270 -4.11 0.18 -8.08
N PRO A 271 -4.74 0.66 -6.99
CA PRO A 271 -6.19 0.62 -6.85
C PRO A 271 -6.88 1.32 -8.02
N ASP A 272 -7.94 0.68 -8.53
CA ASP A 272 -8.75 1.19 -9.64
C ASP A 272 -7.98 1.44 -10.94
N ALA A 273 -7.00 0.57 -11.26
CA ALA A 273 -6.19 0.66 -12.48
C ALA A 273 -7.02 0.92 -13.75
N ALA A 274 -8.16 0.25 -13.91
CA ALA A 274 -9.04 0.39 -15.05
C ALA A 274 -9.66 1.80 -15.21
N ALA A 275 -9.73 2.59 -14.14
CA ALA A 275 -10.36 3.91 -14.12
C ALA A 275 -9.37 5.07 -14.39
N TYR A 276 -8.07 4.83 -14.48
CA TYR A 276 -7.11 5.90 -14.80
C TYR A 276 -7.26 6.36 -16.25
N ARG A 277 -7.49 7.67 -16.44
CA ARG A 277 -7.56 8.30 -17.75
C ARG A 277 -6.14 8.54 -18.28
N PRO A 278 -5.86 8.19 -19.55
CA PRO A 278 -4.53 8.35 -20.11
C PRO A 278 -4.14 9.82 -20.27
N GLY A 279 -2.91 10.14 -19.90
CA GLY A 279 -2.26 11.43 -20.12
C GLY A 279 -1.32 11.41 -21.32
N PRO A 280 -0.27 12.25 -21.31
CA PRO A 280 0.76 12.22 -22.36
C PRO A 280 1.48 10.87 -22.40
N LEU A 281 1.85 10.46 -23.61
CA LEU A 281 2.63 9.26 -23.91
C LEU A 281 3.95 9.70 -24.56
N LEU A 282 5.07 9.35 -23.94
CA LEU A 282 6.37 9.33 -24.60
C LEU A 282 6.69 7.93 -25.09
N GLN A 283 7.18 7.84 -26.31
CA GLN A 283 7.67 6.62 -26.89
C GLN A 283 8.98 6.91 -27.63
N ASP A 284 10.02 6.14 -27.32
CA ASP A 284 11.32 6.19 -27.99
C ASP A 284 11.87 4.77 -28.06
N ASP A 285 12.16 4.28 -29.27
CA ASP A 285 12.50 2.87 -29.52
C ASP A 285 11.52 1.90 -28.81
N ASP A 286 12.04 1.07 -27.90
CA ASP A 286 11.32 0.07 -27.10
C ASP A 286 10.86 0.61 -25.73
N TYR A 287 11.03 1.91 -25.48
CA TYR A 287 10.63 2.57 -24.24
C TYR A 287 9.28 3.26 -24.42
N GLN A 288 8.38 3.03 -23.47
CA GLN A 288 7.12 3.75 -23.36
C GLN A 288 6.97 4.31 -21.94
N VAL A 289 6.56 5.56 -21.85
CA VAL A 289 6.21 6.21 -20.59
C VAL A 289 4.89 6.91 -20.78
N VAL A 290 3.90 6.54 -19.98
CA VAL A 290 2.55 7.11 -20.07
C VAL A 290 2.09 7.54 -18.70
N MET A 291 1.55 8.74 -18.61
CA MET A 291 0.94 9.21 -17.37
C MET A 291 -0.53 8.79 -17.30
N GLY A 292 -1.06 8.62 -16.10
CA GLY A 292 -2.47 8.36 -15.87
C GLY A 292 -3.00 9.22 -14.73
N ARG A 293 -4.23 9.72 -14.85
CA ARG A 293 -4.89 10.50 -13.80
C ARG A 293 -6.22 9.91 -13.40
N ARG A 294 -6.49 9.96 -12.09
CA ARG A 294 -7.79 9.66 -11.50
C ARG A 294 -8.05 10.58 -10.32
N GLY A 295 -8.95 11.55 -10.51
CA GLY A 295 -9.15 12.62 -9.53
C GLY A 295 -7.86 13.38 -9.24
N ASP A 296 -7.44 13.39 -7.97
CA ASP A 296 -6.18 14.00 -7.50
C ASP A 296 -4.96 13.08 -7.67
N ARG A 297 -5.17 11.78 -7.92
CA ARG A 297 -4.10 10.80 -8.07
C ARG A 297 -3.54 10.83 -9.48
N VAL A 298 -2.21 10.82 -9.54
CA VAL A 298 -1.45 10.72 -10.77
C VAL A 298 -0.51 9.53 -10.65
N ILE A 299 -0.33 8.80 -11.73
CA ILE A 299 0.62 7.69 -11.85
C ILE A 299 1.48 7.92 -13.09
N VAL A 300 2.65 7.30 -13.11
CA VAL A 300 3.42 7.09 -14.33
C VAL A 300 3.56 5.60 -14.54
N CYS A 301 3.27 5.11 -15.73
CA CYS A 301 3.50 3.73 -16.10
C CYS A 301 4.60 3.68 -17.17
N THR A 302 5.62 2.87 -16.94
CA THR A 302 6.75 2.69 -17.85
C THR A 302 6.77 1.28 -18.39
N ARG A 303 7.06 1.12 -19.67
CA ARG A 303 7.39 -0.17 -20.30
C ARG A 303 8.75 -0.06 -20.97
N GLU A 304 9.60 -1.05 -20.74
CA GLU A 304 10.95 -1.10 -21.31
C GLU A 304 11.41 -2.55 -21.53
N PRO A 305 12.47 -2.78 -22.33
CA PRO A 305 13.12 -4.09 -22.39
C PRO A 305 13.59 -4.57 -21.01
N ASP A 306 13.37 -5.84 -20.72
CA ASP A 306 13.95 -6.49 -19.55
C ASP A 306 15.34 -7.03 -19.90
N TYR A 307 16.37 -6.22 -19.63
CA TYR A 307 17.75 -6.60 -19.94
C TYR A 307 18.26 -7.78 -19.10
N GLY A 308 17.62 -8.10 -17.96
CA GLY A 308 17.89 -9.31 -17.20
C GLY A 308 17.26 -10.57 -17.81
N ARG A 309 16.25 -10.40 -18.68
CA ARG A 309 15.52 -11.48 -19.36
C ARG A 309 15.36 -11.15 -20.84
N PRO A 310 16.39 -11.38 -21.68
CA PRO A 310 16.38 -11.02 -23.09
C PRO A 310 15.13 -11.49 -23.82
N GLY A 311 14.51 -10.59 -24.60
CA GLY A 311 13.27 -10.83 -25.34
C GLY A 311 11.99 -10.64 -24.52
N GLN A 312 12.08 -10.28 -23.24
CA GLN A 312 10.93 -9.90 -22.41
C GLN A 312 10.85 -8.39 -22.24
N THR A 313 9.65 -7.90 -21.93
CA THR A 313 9.42 -6.52 -21.50
C THR A 313 9.10 -6.49 -20.01
N GLN A 314 9.44 -5.39 -19.36
CA GLN A 314 8.99 -5.09 -18.01
C GLN A 314 8.10 -3.86 -18.01
N ALA A 315 7.01 -3.92 -17.25
CA ALA A 315 6.18 -2.78 -16.92
C ALA A 315 6.29 -2.44 -15.43
N ARG A 316 6.28 -1.15 -15.11
CA ARG A 316 6.31 -0.62 -13.75
C ARG A 316 5.37 0.55 -13.64
N VAL A 317 4.71 0.67 -12.50
CA VAL A 317 3.86 1.82 -12.18
C VAL A 317 4.45 2.57 -10.99
N TYR A 318 4.50 3.88 -11.11
CA TYR A 318 5.00 4.80 -10.10
C TYR A 318 3.84 5.68 -9.66
N PRO A 319 3.18 5.36 -8.54
CA PRO A 319 2.17 6.24 -7.99
C PRO A 319 2.82 7.53 -7.49
N ASP A 320 2.08 8.62 -7.60
CA ASP A 320 2.46 9.85 -6.94
C ASP A 320 2.37 9.70 -5.41
N LEU A 321 3.54 9.62 -4.79
CA LEU A 321 3.71 9.47 -3.34
C LEU A 321 3.85 10.81 -2.62
N ALA A 322 3.52 11.94 -3.26
CA ALA A 322 3.62 13.25 -2.61
C ALA A 322 2.77 13.31 -1.34
N GLU A 323 3.44 13.57 -0.20
CA GLU A 323 2.80 13.73 1.11
C GLU A 323 1.78 14.89 1.10
N ASN A 324 2.10 15.96 0.36
CA ASN A 324 1.21 17.09 0.17
C ASN A 324 0.76 17.22 -1.29
N ARG A 325 -0.37 16.57 -1.61
CA ARG A 325 -1.04 16.67 -2.91
C ARG A 325 -1.63 18.05 -3.22
N GLN A 326 -1.68 18.96 -2.25
CA GLN A 326 -2.12 20.34 -2.50
C GLN A 326 -1.04 21.19 -3.19
N THR A 327 0.19 20.67 -3.33
CA THR A 327 1.25 21.35 -4.08
C THR A 327 0.83 21.45 -5.56
N PRO A 328 0.75 22.67 -6.12
CA PRO A 328 0.13 22.90 -7.43
C PRO A 328 0.86 22.20 -8.56
N ALA A 329 2.19 22.07 -8.48
CA ALA A 329 3.00 21.32 -9.41
C ALA A 329 4.06 20.48 -8.70
N ARG A 330 4.36 19.29 -9.24
CA ARG A 330 5.36 18.37 -8.68
C ARG A 330 5.85 17.36 -9.71
N VAL A 331 7.11 16.99 -9.60
CA VAL A 331 7.71 15.90 -10.40
C VAL A 331 7.36 14.57 -9.75
N LEU A 332 6.94 13.60 -10.56
CA LEU A 332 6.74 12.22 -10.10
C LEU A 332 8.07 11.48 -10.21
N ARG A 333 8.43 10.73 -9.17
CA ARG A 333 9.67 9.95 -9.15
C ARG A 333 9.51 8.71 -10.01
N VAL A 334 10.33 8.62 -11.05
CA VAL A 334 10.38 7.49 -11.98
C VAL A 334 11.85 7.10 -12.15
N SER A 335 12.11 5.79 -12.20
CA SER A 335 13.47 5.30 -12.42
C SER A 335 13.95 5.63 -13.83
N THR A 336 15.26 5.81 -14.01
CA THR A 336 15.90 5.81 -15.32
C THR A 336 15.59 4.50 -16.05
N LEU A 337 15.01 4.59 -17.24
CA LEU A 337 14.77 3.45 -18.11
C LEU A 337 16.09 3.09 -18.80
N GLY A 338 16.36 1.81 -19.02
CA GLY A 338 17.61 1.36 -19.63
C GLY A 338 18.85 1.73 -18.82
N ALA A 339 18.72 1.79 -17.48
CA ALA A 339 19.85 2.03 -16.59
C ALA A 339 20.88 0.89 -16.66
N ARG A 340 22.17 1.21 -16.47
CA ARG A 340 23.25 0.20 -16.50
C ARG A 340 23.09 -0.83 -15.39
N GLU A 341 22.57 -0.41 -14.24
CA GLU A 341 22.26 -1.23 -13.08
C GLU A 341 21.19 -2.29 -13.40
N ALA A 342 20.35 -2.02 -14.41
CA ALA A 342 19.37 -2.97 -14.93
C ALA A 342 19.97 -3.93 -15.99
N GLY A 343 21.26 -3.79 -16.34
CA GLY A 343 21.95 -4.61 -17.34
C GLY A 343 21.94 -4.04 -18.77
N ALA A 344 21.47 -2.80 -18.95
CA ALA A 344 21.38 -2.18 -20.27
C ALA A 344 22.77 -1.75 -20.82
N PRO A 345 22.97 -1.76 -22.15
CA PRO A 345 24.17 -1.21 -22.78
C PRO A 345 24.36 0.30 -22.51
N ALA A 346 25.60 0.78 -22.64
CA ALA A 346 25.89 2.20 -22.58
C ALA A 346 25.10 3.01 -23.62
N GLY A 347 24.58 4.18 -23.23
CA GLY A 347 23.83 5.08 -24.13
C GLY A 347 22.35 4.73 -24.31
N LYS A 348 21.86 3.66 -23.67
CA LYS A 348 20.43 3.28 -23.70
C LYS A 348 19.59 3.91 -22.59
N ALA A 349 20.24 4.57 -21.62
CA ALA A 349 19.53 5.25 -20.55
C ALA A 349 18.59 6.33 -21.10
N ARG A 350 17.39 6.40 -20.54
CA ARG A 350 16.39 7.45 -20.80
C ARG A 350 15.80 7.89 -19.47
N ASN A 351 15.74 9.20 -19.27
CA ASN A 351 15.23 9.76 -18.02
C ASN A 351 13.94 10.54 -18.29
N PRO A 352 12.77 9.97 -17.98
CA PRO A 352 11.52 10.69 -18.13
C PRO A 352 11.40 11.74 -17.02
N VAL A 353 10.76 12.86 -17.35
CA VAL A 353 10.43 13.95 -16.43
C VAL A 353 8.92 14.11 -16.43
N PRO A 354 8.18 13.32 -15.62
CA PRO A 354 6.74 13.45 -15.47
C PRO A 354 6.42 14.53 -14.44
N VAL A 355 5.52 15.44 -14.80
CA VAL A 355 5.07 16.54 -13.94
C VAL A 355 3.56 16.52 -13.82
N ALA A 356 3.05 16.47 -12.60
CA ALA A 356 1.67 16.81 -12.30
C ALA A 356 1.56 18.33 -12.11
N LEU A 357 0.57 18.94 -12.74
CA LEU A 357 0.27 20.37 -12.79
C LEU A 357 -1.16 20.62 -12.27
N PRO A 358 -1.56 21.89 -12.06
CA PRO A 358 -2.96 22.21 -11.81
C PRO A 358 -3.83 21.66 -12.94
N ALA A 359 -5.02 21.14 -12.60
CA ALA A 359 -5.93 20.54 -13.59
C ALA A 359 -6.39 21.52 -14.69
N SER A 360 -6.26 22.82 -14.45
CA SER A 360 -6.54 23.89 -15.42
C SER A 360 -5.42 24.12 -16.44
N ALA A 361 -4.23 23.53 -16.25
CA ALA A 361 -3.13 23.68 -17.20
C ALA A 361 -3.44 22.95 -18.51
N THR A 362 -3.21 23.62 -19.63
CA THR A 362 -3.41 23.11 -21.00
C THR A 362 -2.16 23.18 -21.86
N SER A 363 -1.13 23.91 -21.43
CA SER A 363 0.20 23.88 -22.03
C SER A 363 1.28 24.08 -20.96
N ALA A 364 2.48 23.58 -21.23
CA ALA A 364 3.64 23.84 -20.39
C ALA A 364 4.93 23.87 -21.21
N ALA A 365 5.92 24.60 -20.70
CA ALA A 365 7.29 24.59 -21.18
C ALA A 365 8.22 24.17 -20.04
N PHE A 366 9.15 23.27 -20.34
CA PHE A 366 10.17 22.79 -19.41
C PHE A 366 11.52 23.40 -19.77
N GLY A 367 12.09 24.17 -18.85
CA GLY A 367 13.46 24.67 -18.93
C GLY A 367 14.40 23.80 -18.11
N PHE A 368 15.42 23.24 -18.74
CA PHE A 368 16.47 22.47 -18.11
C PHE A 368 17.75 23.31 -17.96
N ALA A 369 18.76 22.74 -17.29
CA ALA A 369 20.08 23.36 -17.22
C ALA A 369 20.67 23.60 -18.62
N ALA A 370 21.66 24.50 -18.72
CA ALA A 370 22.31 24.90 -19.97
C ALA A 370 21.37 25.53 -21.03
N GLY A 371 20.17 25.96 -20.64
CA GLY A 371 19.22 26.65 -21.52
C GLY A 371 18.46 25.73 -22.48
N ALA A 372 18.51 24.41 -22.28
CA ALA A 372 17.68 23.49 -23.04
C ALA A 372 16.22 23.66 -22.63
N GLU A 373 15.34 23.85 -23.62
CA GLU A 373 13.90 24.01 -23.41
C GLU A 373 13.14 22.94 -24.20
N ALA A 374 12.01 22.51 -23.65
CA ALA A 374 11.07 21.62 -24.32
C ALA A 374 9.64 22.12 -24.11
N ASP A 375 8.93 22.40 -25.21
CA ASP A 375 7.48 22.53 -25.18
C ASP A 375 6.87 21.14 -24.99
N VAL A 376 5.94 21.03 -24.05
CA VAL A 376 5.33 19.74 -23.70
C VAL A 376 3.81 19.81 -23.80
N ASP A 377 3.23 18.76 -24.36
CA ASP A 377 1.79 18.56 -24.34
C ASP A 377 1.30 18.36 -22.90
N VAL A 378 0.21 19.04 -22.56
CA VAL A 378 -0.46 18.88 -21.28
C VAL A 378 -1.82 18.25 -21.48
N VAL A 379 -2.03 17.08 -20.87
CA VAL A 379 -3.31 16.37 -20.89
C VAL A 379 -3.81 16.26 -19.47
N GLU A 380 -4.95 16.89 -19.17
CA GLU A 380 -5.56 16.93 -17.83
C GLU A 380 -4.56 17.33 -16.73
N GLY A 381 -3.73 18.36 -16.96
CA GLY A 381 -2.72 18.80 -16.00
C GLY A 381 -1.61 17.76 -15.75
N MET A 382 -1.36 16.85 -16.68
CA MET A 382 -0.16 16.00 -16.70
C MET A 382 0.73 16.40 -17.87
N ALA A 383 2.02 16.50 -17.64
CA ALA A 383 3.02 16.87 -18.63
C ALA A 383 4.22 15.92 -18.55
N LEU A 384 4.80 15.57 -19.69
CA LEU A 384 5.84 14.54 -19.76
C LEU A 384 6.90 14.90 -20.82
N ALA A 385 8.18 14.85 -20.45
CA ALA A 385 9.31 15.05 -21.35
C ALA A 385 10.42 14.03 -21.11
N TRP A 386 11.28 13.81 -22.11
CA TRP A 386 12.60 13.24 -21.87
C TRP A 386 13.53 14.32 -21.37
N LEU A 387 14.40 13.99 -20.40
CA LEU A 387 15.52 14.86 -20.09
C LEU A 387 16.45 14.95 -21.32
N PRO A 388 16.86 16.15 -21.75
CA PRO A 388 17.76 16.29 -22.88
C PRO A 388 19.11 15.61 -22.66
N ASP A 389 19.71 15.12 -23.75
CA ASP A 389 21.04 14.54 -23.72
C ASP A 389 22.08 15.54 -23.20
N GLY A 390 23.05 15.05 -22.43
CA GLY A 390 24.13 15.88 -21.85
C GLY A 390 23.74 16.64 -20.59
N ILE A 391 22.49 16.53 -20.11
CA ILE A 391 22.10 16.99 -18.78
C ILE A 391 22.28 15.87 -17.77
N ASP A 392 23.15 16.09 -16.78
CA ASP A 392 23.40 15.12 -15.71
C ASP A 392 22.24 15.06 -14.72
N TRP A 393 21.85 13.84 -14.33
CA TRP A 393 20.86 13.58 -13.29
C TRP A 393 21.48 13.75 -11.89
N ALA A 394 21.76 15.00 -11.52
CA ALA A 394 22.37 15.35 -10.24
C ALA A 394 21.33 15.50 -9.10
N PRO A 395 21.69 15.28 -7.82
CA PRO A 395 20.80 15.46 -6.67
C PRO A 395 20.10 16.83 -6.56
N ASP A 396 20.73 17.87 -7.10
CA ASP A 396 20.23 19.24 -7.13
C ASP A 396 19.65 19.65 -8.49
N ALA A 397 19.54 18.71 -9.44
CA ALA A 397 18.96 18.97 -10.75
C ALA A 397 17.50 19.41 -10.61
N LYS A 398 17.16 20.46 -11.37
CA LYS A 398 15.83 21.07 -11.40
C LYS A 398 15.35 21.21 -12.83
N VAL A 399 14.03 21.15 -12.97
CA VAL A 399 13.31 21.59 -14.17
C VAL A 399 12.53 22.84 -13.80
N HIS A 400 12.74 23.92 -14.54
CA HIS A 400 11.86 25.08 -14.50
C HIS A 400 10.60 24.76 -15.31
N VAL A 401 9.42 24.99 -14.74
CA VAL A 401 8.16 24.68 -15.41
C VAL A 401 7.32 25.94 -15.45
N LEU A 402 6.94 26.31 -16.67
CA LEU A 402 5.98 27.38 -16.95
C LEU A 402 4.73 26.76 -17.55
N ALA A 403 3.63 26.74 -16.80
CA ALA A 403 2.36 26.17 -17.23
C ALA A 403 1.28 27.24 -17.38
N ARG A 404 0.45 27.11 -18.42
CA ARG A 404 -0.62 28.05 -18.75
C ARG A 404 -1.95 27.33 -18.91
N ASP A 405 -3.04 28.04 -18.60
CA ASP A 405 -4.40 27.58 -18.90
C ASP A 405 -4.82 27.87 -20.35
N ALA A 406 -6.06 27.51 -20.69
CA ALA A 406 -6.63 27.68 -22.03
C ALA A 406 -6.74 29.15 -22.46
N GLN A 407 -6.66 30.11 -21.52
CA GLN A 407 -6.66 31.55 -21.79
C GLN A 407 -5.24 32.12 -21.88
N GLY A 408 -4.21 31.27 -21.76
CA GLY A 408 -2.80 31.67 -21.77
C GLY A 408 -2.31 32.27 -20.45
N LYS A 409 -3.14 32.27 -19.41
CA LYS A 409 -2.76 32.78 -18.08
C LYS A 409 -1.86 31.76 -17.39
N VAL A 410 -0.81 32.26 -16.75
CA VAL A 410 0.12 31.44 -15.98
C VAL A 410 -0.60 30.86 -14.77
N VAL A 411 -0.64 29.53 -14.70
CA VAL A 411 -1.18 28.77 -13.55
C VAL A 411 -0.08 28.18 -12.67
N TYR A 412 1.13 28.08 -13.21
CA TYR A 412 2.34 27.72 -12.46
C TYR A 412 3.57 28.28 -13.16
N ASP A 413 4.51 28.81 -12.38
CA ASP A 413 5.83 29.26 -12.82
C ASP A 413 6.80 29.01 -11.66
N GLY A 414 7.72 28.05 -11.83
CA GLY A 414 8.69 27.73 -10.79
C GLY A 414 9.57 26.53 -11.09
N SER A 415 10.61 26.35 -10.29
CA SER A 415 11.54 25.22 -10.42
C SER A 415 11.15 24.04 -9.52
N LEU A 416 11.07 22.85 -10.10
CA LEU A 416 10.83 21.59 -9.42
C LEU A 416 12.12 20.77 -9.37
N ARG A 417 12.38 20.09 -8.25
CA ARG A 417 13.51 19.15 -8.14
C ARG A 417 13.18 17.87 -8.90
N LEU A 418 14.18 17.30 -9.57
CA LEU A 418 14.03 16.01 -10.26
C LEU A 418 14.19 14.79 -9.34
N LEU A 419 14.76 14.98 -8.13
CA LEU A 419 15.00 13.94 -7.13
C LEU A 419 14.34 14.24 -5.78
#